data_AF-A0A8T7FES7-F1
#
_entry.id   AF-A0A8T7FES7-F1
#
_cell.length_a   1.000
_cell.length_b   1.000
_cell.length_c   1.000
_cell.angle_alpha   90.00
_cell.angle_beta   90.00
_cell.angle_gamma   90.00
#
_symmetry.space_group_name_H-M   'P 1'
#
loop_
_entity.id
_entity.type
_entity.pdbx_description
1 polymer ?
#
loop_
_entity_poly.entity_id
_entity_poly.type
_entity_poly.pdbx_seq_one_letter_code
_entity_poly.pdbx_strand_id
1 'polypeptide(L)'
;MANISVTAAKVRLPNETEVLKIRGKMGAASLAPGMPVYLDGSSGWKAGDADIAAASQVRGLLVSLPNGSVSSAVGDVGDIVTQGRVTGFSGMTPGAAVFVSLDAGSLTQTAPPDSGDFMFAVGWAESAETIYVHPQIVVPSANAS
;
A
#
# COMPACT_ATOMS: atom_id res chain seq x y z
N MET A 1 31.21 9.12 10.55
CA MET A 1 29.99 9.30 9.72
C MET A 1 29.58 10.76 9.84
N ALA A 2 29.30 11.45 8.73
CA ALA A 2 28.93 12.86 8.79
C ALA A 2 27.50 13.01 9.35
N ASN A 3 27.30 14.01 10.21
CA ASN A 3 25.98 14.32 10.75
C ASN A 3 25.14 15.04 9.69
N ILE A 4 23.85 14.71 9.64
CA ILE A 4 22.87 15.43 8.83
C ILE A 4 22.53 16.73 9.56
N SER A 5 22.70 17.88 8.90
CA SER A 5 22.29 19.20 9.42
C SER A 5 20.92 19.59 8.86
N VAL A 6 20.05 20.14 9.72
CA VAL A 6 18.70 20.59 9.36
C VAL A 6 18.58 22.08 9.66
N THR A 7 18.01 22.86 8.74
CA THR A 7 17.61 24.25 8.98
C THR A 7 16.10 24.29 9.17
N ALA A 8 15.63 24.56 10.38
CA ALA A 8 14.21 24.49 10.75
C ALA A 8 13.29 25.30 9.80
N ALA A 9 13.69 26.52 9.41
CA ALA A 9 12.92 27.38 8.50
C ALA A 9 12.82 26.85 7.05
N LYS A 10 13.62 25.84 6.69
CA LYS A 10 13.58 25.17 5.38
C LYS A 10 12.84 23.82 5.43
N VAL A 11 12.43 23.37 6.61
CA VAL A 11 11.56 22.21 6.76
C VAL A 11 10.15 22.66 6.41
N ARG A 12 9.75 22.38 5.17
CA ARG A 12 8.42 22.67 4.66
C ARG A 12 8.00 21.55 3.71
N LEU A 13 6.70 21.43 3.54
CA LEU A 13 6.11 20.52 2.58
C LEU A 13 6.49 20.99 1.15
N PRO A 14 7.02 20.11 0.28
CA PRO A 14 7.52 20.52 -1.03
C PRO A 14 6.42 20.95 -2.00
N ASN A 15 5.16 20.52 -1.83
CA ASN A 15 3.95 20.96 -2.55
C ASN A 15 2.69 20.51 -1.78
N GLU A 16 1.57 21.24 -1.87
CA GLU A 16 0.32 21.00 -1.11
C GLU A 16 -0.49 19.77 -1.53
N THR A 17 0.02 18.94 -2.44
CA THR A 17 -0.61 17.66 -2.82
C THR A 17 0.35 16.53 -2.44
N GLU A 18 0.32 16.17 -1.16
CA GLU A 18 1.20 15.19 -0.52
C GLU A 18 0.88 13.76 -0.94
N VAL A 19 0.99 13.45 -2.24
CA VAL A 19 0.82 12.09 -2.73
C VAL A 19 1.97 11.74 -3.67
N LEU A 20 2.84 10.85 -3.23
CA LEU A 20 3.84 10.21 -4.09
C LEU A 20 3.14 9.09 -4.86
N LYS A 21 3.16 9.21 -6.18
CA LYS A 21 2.55 8.23 -7.10
C LYS A 21 3.59 7.63 -8.01
N ILE A 22 3.42 6.35 -8.31
CA ILE A 22 4.14 5.64 -9.37
C ILE A 22 3.11 5.15 -10.37
N ARG A 23 3.40 5.34 -11.65
CA ARG A 23 2.59 4.79 -12.73
C ARG A 23 3.16 3.46 -13.17
N GLY A 24 2.33 2.42 -13.28
CA GLY A 24 2.83 1.06 -13.48
C GLY A 24 1.90 0.14 -14.24
N LYS A 25 2.49 -0.86 -14.90
CA LYS A 25 1.78 -1.93 -15.62
C LYS A 25 1.22 -2.96 -14.65
N MET A 26 -0.05 -3.29 -14.79
CA MET A 26 -0.73 -4.34 -14.03
C MET A 26 -0.29 -5.71 -14.53
N GLY A 27 0.17 -6.55 -13.61
CA GLY A 27 0.60 -7.93 -13.85
C GLY A 27 -0.48 -8.98 -13.63
N ALA A 28 -1.65 -8.56 -13.16
CA ALA A 28 -2.82 -9.41 -12.99
C ALA A 28 -4.07 -8.71 -13.53
N ALA A 29 -5.06 -9.53 -13.89
CA ALA A 29 -6.42 -9.05 -14.12
C ALA A 29 -7.14 -8.83 -12.78
N SER A 30 -8.25 -8.10 -12.82
CA SER A 30 -9.14 -7.90 -11.68
C SER A 30 -8.53 -7.16 -10.49
N LEU A 31 -7.50 -6.36 -10.72
CA LEU A 31 -7.06 -5.37 -9.74
C LEU A 31 -8.01 -4.18 -9.78
N ALA A 32 -8.40 -3.68 -8.61
CA ALA A 32 -9.31 -2.55 -8.47
C ALA A 32 -8.67 -1.42 -7.67
N PRO A 33 -9.08 -0.16 -7.89
CA PRO A 33 -8.71 0.93 -6.99
C PRO A 33 -9.05 0.61 -5.53
N GLY A 34 -8.16 0.96 -4.61
CA GLY A 34 -8.24 0.62 -3.19
C GLY A 34 -7.44 -0.64 -2.80
N MET A 35 -7.04 -1.47 -3.76
CA MET A 35 -6.26 -2.68 -3.46
C MET A 35 -4.80 -2.34 -3.09
N PRO A 36 -4.23 -3.00 -2.05
CA PRO A 36 -2.80 -3.01 -1.84
C PRO A 36 -2.12 -3.79 -2.96
N VAL A 37 -1.00 -3.25 -3.44
CA VAL A 37 -0.25 -3.85 -4.54
C VAL A 37 1.24 -3.97 -4.25
N TYR A 38 1.82 -5.08 -4.69
CA TYR A 38 3.26 -5.32 -4.69
C TYR A 38 3.79 -5.35 -6.12
N LEU A 39 5.08 -5.08 -6.28
CA LEU A 39 5.76 -5.14 -7.56
C LEU A 39 6.38 -6.52 -7.74
N ASP A 40 5.82 -7.31 -8.66
CA ASP A 40 6.37 -8.59 -9.09
C ASP A 40 7.55 -8.36 -10.04
N GLY A 41 8.66 -9.08 -9.82
CA GLY A 41 9.90 -8.88 -10.57
C GLY A 41 9.80 -9.20 -12.07
N SER A 42 8.73 -9.83 -12.54
CA SER A 42 8.58 -10.31 -13.92
C SER A 42 7.36 -9.77 -14.64
N SER A 43 6.27 -9.55 -13.90
CA SER A 43 4.95 -9.35 -14.50
C SER A 43 4.28 -8.03 -14.15
N GLY A 44 4.87 -7.20 -13.27
CA GLY A 44 4.35 -5.88 -12.92
C GLY A 44 3.59 -5.87 -11.60
N TRP A 45 2.62 -4.97 -11.46
CA TRP A 45 1.89 -4.78 -10.20
C TRP A 45 0.82 -5.85 -9.99
N LYS A 46 0.79 -6.46 -8.80
CA LYS A 46 -0.16 -7.51 -8.41
C LYS A 46 -0.76 -7.24 -7.04
N ALA A 47 -1.86 -7.91 -6.72
CA ALA A 47 -2.55 -7.80 -5.43
C ALA A 47 -1.65 -8.27 -4.29
N GLY A 48 -1.56 -7.49 -3.22
CA GLY A 48 -0.86 -7.88 -2.00
C GLY A 48 -1.59 -8.98 -1.25
N ASP A 49 -0.83 -9.85 -0.59
CA ASP A 49 -1.36 -11.03 0.10
C ASP A 49 -0.46 -11.37 1.31
N ALA A 50 -1.03 -11.41 2.51
CA ALA A 50 -0.34 -11.72 3.75
C ALA A 50 0.12 -13.18 3.88
N ASP A 51 -0.43 -14.11 3.09
CA ASP A 51 -0.05 -15.53 3.12
C ASP A 51 1.28 -15.80 2.40
N ILE A 52 1.75 -14.86 1.58
CA ILE A 52 2.91 -15.05 0.70
C ILE A 52 3.97 -13.99 0.99
N ALA A 53 5.17 -14.42 1.39
CA ALA A 53 6.29 -13.54 1.74
C ALA A 53 6.61 -12.44 0.70
N ALA A 54 6.47 -12.75 -0.59
CA ALA A 54 6.73 -11.79 -1.67
C ALA A 54 5.54 -10.85 -1.91
N ALA A 55 4.32 -11.33 -1.75
CA ALA A 55 3.11 -10.55 -1.99
C ALA A 55 2.73 -9.65 -0.80
N SER A 56 3.14 -10.03 0.42
CA SER A 56 2.94 -9.23 1.62
C SER A 56 3.74 -7.93 1.61
N GLN A 57 4.83 -7.87 0.83
CA GLN A 57 5.68 -6.69 0.63
C GLN A 57 5.04 -5.64 -0.29
N VAL A 58 3.85 -5.20 0.10
CA VAL A 58 3.08 -4.15 -0.57
C VAL A 58 3.91 -2.86 -0.65
N ARG A 59 3.85 -2.18 -1.80
CA ARG A 59 4.56 -0.91 -2.03
C ARG A 59 3.62 0.28 -2.19
N GLY A 60 2.32 0.06 -2.19
CA GLY A 60 1.33 1.13 -2.25
C GLY A 60 -0.09 0.63 -2.47
N LEU A 61 -0.99 1.58 -2.71
CA LEU A 61 -2.39 1.33 -3.07
C LEU A 61 -2.64 1.73 -4.53
N LEU A 62 -3.30 0.87 -5.30
CA LEU A 62 -3.79 1.22 -6.63
C LEU A 62 -4.92 2.25 -6.46
N VAL A 63 -4.87 3.40 -7.15
CA VAL A 63 -5.90 4.46 -7.02
C VAL A 63 -6.56 4.84 -8.33
N SER A 64 -5.99 4.46 -9.47
CA SER A 64 -6.56 4.74 -10.77
C SER A 64 -6.23 3.64 -11.78
N LEU A 65 -7.12 3.45 -12.74
CA LEU A 65 -6.96 2.60 -13.91
C LEU A 65 -7.36 3.39 -15.17
N PRO A 66 -7.04 2.88 -16.37
CA PRO A 66 -7.39 3.55 -17.61
C PRO A 66 -8.89 3.89 -17.67
N ASN A 67 -9.19 5.13 -18.05
CA ASN A 67 -10.56 5.63 -18.22
C ASN A 67 -11.47 5.48 -16.99
N GLY A 68 -10.90 5.42 -15.78
CA GLY A 68 -11.68 5.24 -14.54
C GLY A 68 -12.27 3.84 -14.38
N SER A 69 -11.68 2.83 -15.02
CA SER A 69 -12.08 1.43 -14.84
C SER A 69 -12.02 1.02 -13.35
N VAL A 70 -12.94 0.15 -12.95
CA VAL A 70 -12.99 -0.45 -11.60
C VAL A 70 -12.30 -1.81 -11.54
N SER A 71 -11.82 -2.33 -12.67
CA SER A 71 -11.12 -3.61 -12.77
C SER A 71 -10.08 -3.55 -13.88
N SER A 72 -8.87 -4.03 -13.61
CA SER A 72 -7.79 -4.10 -14.58
C SER A 72 -7.88 -5.32 -15.49
N ALA A 73 -7.33 -5.20 -16.68
CA ALA A 73 -6.79 -6.30 -17.46
C ALA A 73 -5.27 -6.41 -17.26
N VAL A 74 -4.70 -7.58 -17.58
CA VAL A 74 -3.23 -7.74 -17.62
C VAL A 74 -2.66 -6.78 -18.66
N GLY A 75 -1.72 -5.95 -18.25
CA GLY A 75 -1.07 -4.96 -19.10
C GLY A 75 -1.65 -3.55 -19.04
N ASP A 76 -2.77 -3.35 -18.35
CA ASP A 76 -3.28 -2.01 -18.07
C ASP A 76 -2.27 -1.18 -17.28
N VAL A 77 -2.35 0.14 -17.42
CA VAL A 77 -1.49 1.07 -16.69
C VAL A 77 -2.31 1.87 -15.69
N GLY A 78 -1.99 1.71 -14.41
CA GLY A 78 -2.65 2.40 -13.30
C GLY A 78 -1.69 3.27 -12.50
N ASP A 79 -2.24 4.16 -11.66
CA ASP A 79 -1.46 4.93 -10.69
C ASP A 79 -1.52 4.24 -9.31
N ILE A 80 -0.35 4.06 -8.73
CA ILE A 80 -0.15 3.52 -7.38
C ILE A 80 0.30 4.65 -6.47
N VAL A 81 -0.39 4.86 -5.35
CA VAL A 81 0.08 5.75 -4.27
C VAL A 81 1.05 4.98 -3.39
N THR A 82 2.30 5.41 -3.34
CA THR A 82 3.33 4.82 -2.48
C THR A 82 3.47 5.56 -1.16
N GLN A 83 3.06 6.83 -1.11
CA GLN A 83 2.99 7.61 0.12
C GLN A 83 1.94 8.71 0.01
N GLY A 84 1.15 8.92 1.06
CA GLY A 84 0.16 10.01 1.13
C GLY A 84 -1.26 9.54 1.41
N ARG A 85 -2.19 10.49 1.40
CA ARG A 85 -3.60 10.24 1.74
C ARG A 85 -4.36 9.60 0.59
N VAL A 86 -5.11 8.55 0.89
CA VAL A 86 -6.07 7.91 -0.03
C VAL A 86 -7.42 7.83 0.67
N THR A 87 -8.45 8.35 0.00
CA THR A 87 -9.85 8.34 0.47
C THR A 87 -10.68 7.33 -0.31
N GLY A 88 -11.91 7.08 0.13
CA GLY A 88 -12.85 6.16 -0.54
C GLY A 88 -13.06 4.84 0.20
N PHE A 89 -12.56 4.74 1.43
CA PHE A 89 -12.80 3.61 2.32
C PHE A 89 -14.00 3.87 3.24
N SER A 90 -14.36 2.89 4.05
CA SER A 90 -15.38 3.05 5.09
C SER A 90 -15.09 2.12 6.27
N GLY A 91 -15.63 2.45 7.45
CA GLY A 91 -15.61 1.56 8.62
C GLY A 91 -14.27 1.39 9.32
N MET A 92 -13.25 2.19 8.98
CA MET A 92 -11.95 2.13 9.66
C MET A 92 -12.00 2.81 11.04
N THR A 93 -11.21 2.30 11.97
CA THR A 93 -10.95 2.93 13.27
C THR A 93 -9.83 3.97 13.09
N PRO A 94 -10.08 5.26 13.32
CA PRO A 94 -9.05 6.29 13.21
C PRO A 94 -7.86 6.01 14.16
N GLY A 95 -6.64 6.22 13.67
CA GLY A 95 -5.40 5.98 14.39
C GLY A 95 -4.92 4.52 14.38
N ALA A 96 -5.76 3.56 14.00
CA ALA A 96 -5.34 2.16 13.91
C ALA A 96 -4.47 1.91 12.67
N ALA A 97 -3.49 1.03 12.83
CA ALA A 97 -2.64 0.56 11.74
C ALA A 97 -3.48 -0.22 10.71
N VAL A 98 -3.07 -0.12 9.43
CA VAL A 98 -3.68 -0.86 8.33
C VAL A 98 -2.63 -1.81 7.78
N PHE A 99 -3.00 -3.09 7.71
CA PHE A 99 -2.17 -4.19 7.25
C PHE A 99 -2.72 -4.77 5.95
N VAL A 100 -1.87 -5.47 5.21
CA VAL A 100 -2.32 -6.36 4.13
C VAL A 100 -3.07 -7.55 4.75
N SER A 101 -4.18 -7.95 4.12
CA SER A 101 -5.00 -9.09 4.56
C SER A 101 -4.49 -10.41 4.00
N LEU A 102 -4.97 -11.52 4.58
CA LEU A 102 -4.87 -12.88 4.01
C LEU A 102 -5.69 -13.00 2.72
N ASP A 103 -6.79 -12.25 2.62
CA ASP A 103 -7.54 -12.13 1.38
C ASP A 103 -6.76 -11.25 0.40
N ALA A 104 -6.21 -11.85 -0.66
CA ALA A 104 -5.44 -11.14 -1.68
C ALA A 104 -6.16 -9.88 -2.19
N GLY A 105 -5.47 -8.74 -2.15
CA GLY A 105 -6.00 -7.45 -2.57
C GLY A 105 -6.88 -6.76 -1.52
N SER A 106 -6.97 -7.28 -0.30
CA SER A 106 -7.73 -6.66 0.79
C SER A 106 -6.82 -6.07 1.87
N LEU A 107 -7.39 -5.15 2.65
CA LEU A 107 -6.75 -4.49 3.79
C LEU A 107 -7.50 -4.88 5.07
N THR A 108 -6.78 -4.89 6.19
CA THR A 108 -7.34 -5.19 7.51
C THR A 108 -6.74 -4.26 8.58
N GLN A 109 -7.50 -3.99 9.64
CA GLN A 109 -6.99 -3.33 10.85
C GLN A 109 -6.67 -4.33 11.98
N THR A 110 -6.89 -5.63 11.73
CA THR A 110 -6.44 -6.71 12.60
C THR A 110 -5.22 -7.34 11.95
N ALA A 111 -4.08 -7.29 12.63
CA ALA A 111 -2.87 -7.93 12.16
C ALA A 111 -3.12 -9.43 11.89
N PRO A 112 -2.66 -9.98 10.74
CA PRO A 112 -2.69 -11.42 10.48
C PRO A 112 -2.08 -12.20 11.65
N PRO A 113 -2.85 -13.08 12.32
CA PRO A 113 -2.49 -13.62 13.62
C PRO A 113 -1.78 -14.98 13.56
N ASP A 114 -1.89 -15.71 12.45
CA ASP A 114 -1.52 -17.13 12.42
C ASP A 114 -0.03 -17.31 12.12
N SER A 115 0.50 -18.46 12.56
CA SER A 115 1.90 -18.81 12.29
C SER A 115 2.06 -19.14 10.81
N GLY A 116 3.04 -18.50 10.16
CA GLY A 116 3.21 -18.55 8.71
C GLY A 116 2.76 -17.28 8.00
N ASP A 117 1.90 -16.48 8.63
CA ASP A 117 1.43 -15.22 8.06
C ASP A 117 2.49 -14.12 8.15
N PHE A 118 2.45 -13.21 7.19
CA PHE A 118 3.38 -12.09 7.10
C PHE A 118 2.68 -10.78 7.49
N MET A 119 2.89 -10.36 8.73
CA MET A 119 2.43 -9.05 9.20
C MET A 119 3.17 -7.92 8.49
N PHE A 120 2.44 -7.20 7.62
CA PHE A 120 3.01 -6.07 6.89
C PHE A 120 2.09 -4.85 6.91
N ALA A 121 2.58 -3.75 7.48
CA ALA A 121 1.81 -2.52 7.57
C ALA A 121 1.92 -1.70 6.26
N VAL A 122 0.76 -1.29 5.75
CA VAL A 122 0.61 -0.43 4.57
C VAL A 122 0.53 1.04 4.98
N GLY A 123 0.10 1.32 6.22
CA GLY A 123 -0.06 2.67 6.75
C GLY A 123 -0.92 2.70 8.00
N TRP A 124 -1.66 3.79 8.19
CA TRP A 124 -2.65 3.93 9.27
C TRP A 124 -3.89 4.69 8.78
N ALA A 125 -5.02 4.48 9.46
CA ALA A 125 -6.23 5.23 9.20
C ALA A 125 -6.14 6.62 9.85
N GLU A 126 -6.32 7.69 9.07
CA GLU A 126 -6.47 9.05 9.61
C GLU A 126 -7.93 9.33 10.01
N SER A 127 -8.88 8.67 9.35
CA SER A 127 -10.31 8.75 9.63
C SER A 127 -10.97 7.41 9.29
N ALA A 128 -12.30 7.32 9.41
CA ALA A 128 -13.04 6.14 8.99
C ALA A 128 -13.01 5.88 7.47
N GLU A 129 -12.58 6.87 6.68
CA GLU A 129 -12.65 6.86 5.21
C GLU A 129 -11.30 7.14 4.53
N THR A 130 -10.29 7.55 5.30
CA THR A 130 -8.99 7.98 4.81
C THR A 130 -7.87 7.15 5.43
N ILE A 131 -7.01 6.61 4.57
CA ILE A 131 -5.75 5.96 4.93
C ILE A 131 -4.60 6.91 4.59
N TYR A 132 -3.64 7.07 5.50
CA TYR A 132 -2.32 7.57 5.14
C TYR A 132 -1.44 6.40 4.74
N VAL A 133 -1.14 6.29 3.46
CA VAL A 133 -0.31 5.24 2.87
C VAL A 133 1.14 5.55 3.19
N HIS A 134 1.82 4.60 3.83
CA HIS A 134 3.25 4.64 4.09
C HIS A 134 3.73 3.21 4.38
N PRO A 135 3.90 2.38 3.33
CA PRO A 135 4.23 0.97 3.50
C PRO A 135 5.62 0.80 4.11
N GLN A 136 5.79 -0.25 4.90
CA GLN A 136 7.08 -0.58 5.47
C GLN A 136 8.10 -0.94 4.35
N ILE A 137 9.39 -0.76 4.62
CA ILE A 137 10.48 -1.14 3.68
C ILE A 137 11.19 -2.43 4.15
N VAL A 138 10.81 -2.97 5.32
CA VAL A 138 11.40 -4.19 5.86
C VAL A 138 10.96 -5.41 5.05
N VAL A 139 11.74 -6.48 5.12
CA VAL A 139 11.29 -7.81 4.67
C VAL A 139 10.50 -8.41 5.83
N PRO A 140 9.19 -8.70 5.68
CA PRO A 140 8.42 -9.29 6.77
C PRO A 140 8.94 -10.70 7.05
N SER A 141 9.09 -11.01 8.34
CA SER A 141 9.25 -12.38 8.81
C SER A 141 7.89 -12.99 9.07
N ALA A 142 7.75 -14.29 8.81
CA ALA A 142 6.55 -15.02 9.22
C ALA A 142 6.39 -14.96 10.74
N ASN A 143 5.14 -14.90 11.22
CA ASN A 143 4.84 -14.97 12.63
C ASN A 143 5.36 -16.28 13.25
N ALA A 144 6.11 -16.15 14.34
CA ALA A 144 6.52 -17.29 15.15
C ALA A 144 5.32 -17.88 15.88
N SER A 145 5.40 -19.18 16.19
CA SER A 145 4.41 -19.90 17.01
C SER A 145 4.44 -19.49 18.48
#